data_AF-A0A2E9WKS9-F1
#
_entry.id   AF-A0A2E9WKS9-F1
#
_cell.length_a   1.000
_cell.length_b   1.000
_cell.length_c   1.000
_cell.angle_alpha   90.00
_cell.angle_beta   90.00
_cell.angle_gamma   90.00
#
_symmetry.space_group_name_H-M   'P 1'
#
loop_
_entity.id
_entity.type
_entity.pdbx_description
1 polymer ?
#
loop_
_entity_poly.entity_id
_entity_poly.type
_entity_poly.pdbx_seq_one_letter_code
_entity_poly.pdbx_strand_id
1 'polypeptide(L)'
;MGDGLRTLRILTKDDSLLASAETALSSMEGWELDHVQDAERLLGSPPCPGDLLLIDAWVGGQNSYELCRRLTGHTRCRTFLVVDLENDLAEPIARFCGATGVLNRPLTRGSLVDALANHTSPAPALPSSNRSDGAPAADDLEFPSALLTDLRTGEPNQGLITAIIDEGTGLFNYAFLNYKLDEEFKRARRFSDPLACVMLGFEGQAADAALKELAGIFLASSRDTDILGRFDESSFLFLLPGTGVDGASIMAHRVAQMAEERGLTDLVGDPMCISVGIAHYPSPDIDRREDLYHSAREAFVSARDQGGGVVVTH
;
A
#
# COMPACT_ATOMS: atom_id res chain seq x y z
N MET A 1 -26.37 -7.17 32.65
CA MET A 1 -27.17 -6.43 31.65
C MET A 1 -26.35 -6.37 30.38
N GLY A 2 -26.55 -7.16 29.32
CA GLY A 2 -27.33 -8.37 29.12
C GLY A 2 -26.57 -9.26 28.13
N ASP A 3 -26.79 -10.58 28.20
CA ASP A 3 -26.29 -11.58 27.23
C ASP A 3 -27.04 -11.40 25.91
N GLY A 4 -26.67 -10.37 25.16
CA GLY A 4 -27.01 -10.27 23.74
C GLY A 4 -25.96 -11.02 22.93
N LEU A 5 -26.40 -11.90 22.03
CA LEU A 5 -25.54 -12.52 21.01
C LEU A 5 -24.73 -11.43 20.31
N ARG A 6 -23.40 -11.59 20.26
CA ARG A 6 -22.51 -10.64 19.59
C ARG A 6 -22.43 -11.01 18.11
N THR A 7 -22.46 -10.01 17.23
CA THR A 7 -22.40 -10.30 15.79
C THR A 7 -20.98 -10.05 15.28
N LEU A 8 -20.42 -11.04 14.57
CA LEU A 8 -19.28 -10.86 13.69
C LEU A 8 -19.83 -10.57 12.30
N ARG A 9 -19.67 -9.34 11.82
CA ARG A 9 -19.95 -8.97 10.43
C ARG A 9 -18.70 -9.12 9.60
N ILE A 10 -18.82 -9.81 8.47
CA ILE A 10 -17.74 -9.90 7.49
C ILE A 10 -18.20 -9.31 6.16
N LEU A 11 -17.46 -8.31 5.68
CA LEU A 11 -17.60 -7.78 4.33
C LEU A 11 -16.56 -8.46 3.45
N THR A 12 -16.99 -9.41 2.63
CA THR A 12 -16.12 -10.17 1.72
C THR A 12 -16.90 -10.59 0.47
N LYS A 13 -16.22 -10.66 -0.67
CA LYS A 13 -16.72 -11.34 -1.88
C LYS A 13 -16.04 -12.70 -2.10
N ASP A 14 -15.07 -13.03 -1.25
CA ASP A 14 -14.30 -14.26 -1.31
C ASP A 14 -14.95 -15.34 -0.43
N ASP A 15 -15.42 -16.40 -1.08
CA ASP A 15 -16.06 -17.56 -0.45
C ASP A 15 -15.08 -18.35 0.44
N SER A 16 -13.78 -18.34 0.14
CA SER A 16 -12.76 -19.04 0.93
C SER A 16 -12.52 -18.35 2.27
N LEU A 17 -12.52 -17.01 2.28
CA LEU A 17 -12.42 -16.21 3.49
C LEU A 17 -13.69 -16.40 4.34
N LEU A 18 -14.87 -16.39 3.72
CA LEU A 18 -16.14 -16.65 4.41
C LEU A 18 -16.13 -18.03 5.09
N ALA A 19 -15.74 -19.08 4.37
CA ALA A 19 -15.63 -20.43 4.91
C ALA A 19 -14.63 -20.54 6.08
N SER A 20 -13.51 -19.81 6.02
CA SER A 20 -12.54 -19.74 7.11
C SER A 20 -13.12 -19.05 8.36
N ALA A 21 -13.91 -17.98 8.17
CA ALA A 21 -14.59 -17.27 9.25
C ALA A 21 -15.66 -18.13 9.93
N GLU A 22 -16.47 -18.85 9.14
CA GLU A 22 -17.46 -19.82 9.64
C GLU A 22 -16.82 -20.91 10.47
N THR A 23 -15.72 -21.49 9.97
CA THR A 23 -14.97 -22.53 10.67
C THR A 23 -14.43 -22.00 12.00
N ALA A 24 -13.84 -20.80 12.00
CA ALA A 24 -13.30 -20.20 13.21
C ALA A 24 -14.39 -19.88 14.25
N LEU A 25 -15.55 -19.37 13.81
CA LEU A 25 -16.69 -19.03 14.69
C LEU A 25 -17.43 -20.26 15.25
N SER A 26 -17.49 -21.37 14.51
CA SER A 26 -18.14 -22.61 14.99
C SER A 26 -17.57 -23.13 16.31
N SER A 27 -16.34 -22.72 16.62
CA SER A 27 -15.58 -23.06 17.82
C SER A 27 -15.64 -21.99 18.93
N MET A 28 -16.51 -20.99 18.79
CA MET A 28 -16.72 -19.89 19.74
C MET A 28 -18.19 -19.81 20.16
N GLU A 29 -18.48 -19.85 21.47
CA GLU A 29 -19.85 -19.71 21.99
C GLU A 29 -20.27 -18.23 22.07
N GLY A 30 -21.53 -17.93 21.73
CA GLY A 30 -22.14 -16.60 21.90
C GLY A 30 -21.91 -15.59 20.76
N TRP A 31 -21.43 -16.04 19.60
CA TRP A 31 -21.22 -15.23 18.40
C TRP A 31 -22.05 -15.71 17.22
N GLU A 32 -22.59 -14.78 16.44
CA GLU A 32 -23.28 -15.04 15.16
C GLU A 32 -22.52 -14.40 13.99
N LEU A 33 -22.48 -15.07 12.83
CA LEU A 33 -21.87 -14.55 11.61
C LEU A 33 -22.93 -13.85 10.75
N ASP A 34 -22.67 -12.61 10.34
CA ASP A 34 -23.48 -11.86 9.38
C ASP A 34 -22.60 -11.51 8.17
N HIS A 35 -22.84 -12.20 7.04
CA HIS A 35 -22.13 -11.94 5.79
C HIS A 35 -22.77 -10.75 5.07
N VAL A 36 -21.95 -9.75 4.80
CA VAL A 36 -22.33 -8.57 4.04
C VAL A 36 -21.54 -8.54 2.73
N GLN A 37 -22.21 -8.23 1.63
CA GLN A 37 -21.57 -8.11 0.31
C GLN A 37 -21.53 -6.65 -0.20
N ASP A 38 -22.27 -5.75 0.47
CA ASP A 38 -22.42 -4.34 0.09
C ASP A 38 -22.08 -3.41 1.26
N ALA A 39 -21.14 -2.50 1.02
CA ALA A 39 -20.67 -1.52 1.99
C ALA A 39 -21.72 -0.44 2.33
N GLU A 40 -22.62 -0.10 1.39
CA GLU A 40 -23.67 0.90 1.66
C GLU A 40 -24.70 0.38 2.67
N ARG A 41 -24.89 -0.95 2.74
CA ARG A 41 -25.70 -1.59 3.80
C ARG A 41 -25.07 -1.41 5.18
N LEU A 42 -23.73 -1.47 5.30
CA LEU A 42 -23.02 -1.22 6.57
C LEU A 42 -23.13 0.24 7.02
N LEU A 43 -23.15 1.18 6.07
CA LEU A 43 -23.30 2.60 6.38
C LEU A 43 -24.75 2.96 6.76
N GLY A 44 -25.74 2.31 6.15
CA GLY A 44 -27.16 2.50 6.46
C GLY A 44 -27.60 1.89 7.79
N SER A 45 -26.99 0.78 8.20
CA SER A 45 -27.20 0.15 9.51
C SER A 45 -25.86 -0.15 10.19
N PRO A 46 -25.22 0.86 10.81
CA PRO A 46 -23.91 0.70 11.41
C PRO A 46 -23.93 -0.31 12.58
N PRO A 47 -22.88 -1.13 12.73
CA PRO A 47 -22.81 -2.14 13.79
C PRO A 47 -22.90 -1.55 15.21
N CYS A 48 -23.42 -2.35 16.14
CA CYS A 48 -23.57 -1.93 17.53
C CYS A 48 -22.21 -1.96 18.28
N PRO A 49 -22.06 -1.16 19.35
CA PRO A 49 -20.91 -1.29 20.25
C PRO A 49 -20.88 -2.69 20.88
N GLY A 50 -19.86 -3.49 20.55
CA GLY A 50 -19.72 -4.88 20.99
C GLY A 50 -19.60 -5.89 19.85
N ASP A 51 -20.02 -5.52 18.64
CA ASP A 51 -19.85 -6.29 17.41
C ASP A 51 -18.40 -6.22 16.90
N LEU A 52 -18.02 -7.21 16.09
CA LEU A 52 -16.76 -7.28 15.35
C LEU A 52 -17.04 -7.10 13.86
N LEU A 53 -16.32 -6.20 13.19
CA LEU A 53 -16.40 -5.99 11.76
C LEU A 53 -15.08 -6.43 11.11
N LEU A 54 -15.17 -7.37 10.18
CA LEU A 54 -14.07 -7.79 9.33
C LEU A 54 -14.30 -7.24 7.93
N ILE A 55 -13.33 -6.50 7.39
CA ILE A 55 -13.36 -5.96 6.05
C ILE A 55 -12.27 -6.68 5.27
N ASP A 56 -12.65 -7.43 4.24
CA ASP A 56 -11.68 -8.00 3.33
C ASP A 56 -10.93 -6.90 2.56
N ALA A 57 -9.60 -6.99 2.49
CA ALA A 57 -8.78 -6.05 1.74
C ALA A 57 -9.14 -6.01 0.25
N TRP A 58 -9.68 -7.13 -0.26
CA TRP A 58 -10.05 -7.35 -1.66
C TRP A 58 -11.56 -7.26 -1.95
N VAL A 59 -12.34 -6.57 -1.11
CA VAL A 59 -13.76 -6.30 -1.40
C VAL A 59 -13.87 -5.57 -2.75
N GLY A 60 -14.23 -6.30 -3.79
CA GLY A 60 -14.18 -5.82 -5.17
C GLY A 60 -14.96 -4.53 -5.38
N GLY A 61 -14.29 -3.54 -6.00
CA GLY A 61 -14.84 -2.25 -6.40
C GLY A 61 -14.74 -1.11 -5.37
N GLN A 62 -14.23 -1.32 -4.15
CA GLN A 62 -14.11 -0.24 -3.16
C GLN A 62 -12.85 -0.30 -2.28
N ASN A 63 -12.18 0.87 -2.18
CA ASN A 63 -11.34 1.35 -1.08
C ASN A 63 -11.39 0.61 0.28
N SER A 64 -10.77 -0.54 0.57
CA SER A 64 -10.97 -1.18 1.90
C SER A 64 -10.50 -0.29 3.07
N TYR A 65 -9.44 0.49 2.88
CA TYR A 65 -8.97 1.54 3.80
C TYR A 65 -9.88 2.78 3.79
N GLU A 66 -10.36 3.21 2.62
CA GLU A 66 -11.29 4.35 2.48
C GLU A 66 -12.65 4.05 3.14
N LEU A 67 -13.14 2.83 2.98
CA LEU A 67 -14.35 2.31 3.60
C LEU A 67 -14.20 2.25 5.12
N CYS A 68 -13.07 1.73 5.60
CA CYS A 68 -12.74 1.75 7.03
C CYS A 68 -12.78 3.18 7.59
N ARG A 69 -12.23 4.15 6.85
CA ARG A 69 -12.26 5.57 7.24
C ARG A 69 -13.67 6.17 7.22
N ARG A 70 -14.52 5.78 6.26
CA ARG A 70 -15.94 6.20 6.22
C ARG A 70 -16.71 5.62 7.40
N LEU A 71 -16.46 4.37 7.76
CA LEU A 71 -17.17 3.66 8.83
C LEU A 71 -16.77 4.14 10.22
N THR A 72 -15.50 4.49 10.45
CA THR A 72 -15.03 4.92 11.78
C THR A 72 -15.73 6.16 12.34
N GLY A 73 -16.33 7.00 11.49
CA GLY A 73 -17.19 8.10 11.91
C GLY A 73 -18.63 7.71 12.29
N HIS A 74 -19.08 6.50 11.93
CA HIS A 74 -20.47 6.05 11.99
C HIS A 74 -20.70 4.82 12.89
N THR A 75 -19.64 4.11 13.28
CA THR A 75 -19.70 2.95 14.17
C THR A 75 -18.67 3.01 15.28
N ARG A 76 -19.00 2.42 16.44
CA ARG A 76 -18.05 2.19 17.55
C ARG A 76 -17.65 0.71 17.66
N CYS A 77 -17.90 -0.09 16.63
CA CYS A 77 -17.50 -1.49 16.59
C CYS A 77 -16.00 -1.66 16.34
N ARG A 78 -15.46 -2.78 16.81
CA ARG A 78 -14.06 -3.14 16.52
C ARG A 78 -13.97 -3.54 15.06
N THR A 79 -13.06 -2.93 14.31
CA THR A 79 -12.96 -3.11 12.86
C THR A 79 -11.58 -3.64 12.51
N PHE A 80 -11.49 -4.74 11.79
CA PHE A 80 -10.23 -5.32 11.33
C PHE A 80 -10.23 -5.45 9.81
N LEU A 81 -9.11 -5.11 9.19
CA LEU A 81 -8.86 -5.43 7.79
C LEU A 81 -8.28 -6.84 7.68
N VAL A 82 -8.83 -7.65 6.78
CA VAL A 82 -8.34 -9.01 6.52
C VAL A 82 -7.46 -8.98 5.28
N VAL A 83 -6.16 -9.23 5.44
CA VAL A 83 -5.15 -9.17 4.38
C VAL A 83 -4.52 -10.54 4.15
N ASP A 84 -3.81 -10.70 3.03
CA ASP A 84 -3.00 -11.89 2.78
C ASP A 84 -1.72 -11.89 3.64
N LEU A 85 -1.23 -13.10 3.94
CA LEU A 85 0.10 -13.29 4.54
C LEU A 85 1.13 -12.59 3.64
N GLU A 86 2.07 -11.83 4.23
CA GLU A 86 3.15 -11.02 3.58
C GLU A 86 2.89 -9.51 3.41
N ASN A 87 1.86 -8.92 4.03
CA ASN A 87 1.65 -7.47 3.99
C ASN A 87 1.98 -6.74 5.30
N ASP A 88 3.28 -6.59 5.60
CA ASP A 88 3.77 -5.93 6.82
C ASP A 88 3.43 -4.43 6.89
N LEU A 89 3.11 -3.81 5.76
CA LEU A 89 2.68 -2.41 5.68
C LEU A 89 1.18 -2.21 5.94
N ALA A 90 0.38 -3.29 6.00
CA ALA A 90 -1.06 -3.19 6.15
C ALA A 90 -1.48 -2.60 7.49
N GLU A 91 -0.81 -2.98 8.58
CA GLU A 91 -1.24 -2.61 9.94
C GLU A 91 -1.11 -1.11 10.24
N PRO A 92 0.02 -0.44 9.93
CA PRO A 92 0.12 1.02 10.10
C PRO A 92 -0.95 1.79 9.32
N ILE A 93 -1.22 1.39 8.07
CA ILE A 93 -2.20 2.05 7.20
C ILE A 93 -3.63 1.80 7.71
N ALA A 94 -3.94 0.55 8.12
CA ALA A 94 -5.24 0.18 8.68
C ALA A 94 -5.58 1.02 9.92
N ARG A 95 -4.63 1.13 10.85
CA ARG A 95 -4.79 1.94 12.07
C ARG A 95 -4.96 3.42 11.76
N PHE A 96 -4.22 3.95 10.78
CA PHE A 96 -4.38 5.33 10.32
C PHE A 96 -5.79 5.59 9.76
N CYS A 97 -6.39 4.60 9.10
CA CYS A 97 -7.76 4.66 8.60
C CYS A 97 -8.82 4.33 9.67
N GLY A 98 -8.42 4.17 10.94
CA GLY A 98 -9.31 3.97 12.07
C GLY A 98 -9.67 2.51 12.37
N ALA A 99 -9.04 1.55 11.69
CA ALA A 99 -9.18 0.15 12.06
C ALA A 99 -8.57 -0.11 13.44
N THR A 100 -9.11 -1.10 14.14
CA THR A 100 -8.54 -1.67 15.36
C THR A 100 -7.23 -2.40 15.07
N GLY A 101 -7.11 -3.06 13.92
CA GLY A 101 -5.91 -3.77 13.49
C GLY A 101 -6.11 -4.53 12.19
N VAL A 102 -5.23 -5.49 11.94
CA VAL A 102 -5.23 -6.34 10.75
C VAL A 102 -5.25 -7.82 11.16
N LEU A 103 -5.91 -8.65 10.36
CA LEU A 103 -5.91 -10.10 10.47
C LEU A 103 -5.42 -10.72 9.16
N ASN A 104 -4.65 -11.79 9.28
CA ASN A 104 -4.14 -12.50 8.11
C ASN A 104 -5.10 -13.63 7.70
N ARG A 105 -5.22 -13.85 6.39
CA ARG A 105 -5.86 -15.02 5.80
C ARG A 105 -4.98 -16.27 5.98
N PRO A 106 -5.54 -17.47 6.21
CA PRO A 106 -6.93 -17.75 6.53
C PRO A 106 -7.26 -17.39 8.00
N LEU A 107 -8.51 -17.03 8.27
CA LEU A 107 -8.94 -16.72 9.64
C LEU A 107 -8.93 -17.99 10.50
N THR A 108 -8.31 -17.89 11.68
CA THR A 108 -8.27 -18.97 12.66
C THR A 108 -8.92 -18.53 13.97
N ARG A 109 -9.44 -19.50 14.75
CA ARG A 109 -9.97 -19.23 16.09
C ARG A 109 -8.98 -18.46 16.96
N GLY A 110 -7.70 -18.84 16.92
CA GLY A 110 -6.64 -18.15 17.66
C GLY A 110 -6.57 -16.66 17.29
N SER A 111 -6.48 -16.37 15.99
CA SER A 111 -6.42 -14.99 15.50
C SER A 111 -7.63 -14.13 15.91
N LEU A 112 -8.85 -14.70 15.93
CA LEU A 112 -10.06 -13.99 16.36
C LEU A 112 -10.11 -13.80 17.88
N VAL A 113 -9.73 -14.81 18.65
CA VAL A 113 -9.68 -14.72 20.11
C VAL A 113 -8.64 -13.69 20.55
N ASP A 114 -7.46 -13.68 19.94
CA ASP A 114 -6.41 -12.72 20.21
C ASP A 114 -6.87 -11.29 19.85
N ALA A 115 -7.54 -11.11 18.71
CA ALA A 115 -8.12 -9.83 18.30
C ALA A 115 -9.18 -9.32 19.30
N LEU A 116 -9.94 -10.23 19.91
CA LEU A 116 -10.97 -9.89 20.89
C LEU A 116 -10.42 -9.64 22.30
N ALA A 117 -9.34 -10.33 22.67
CA ALA A 117 -8.70 -10.25 23.98
C ALA A 117 -7.73 -9.07 24.12
N ASN A 118 -6.95 -8.77 23.09
CA ASN A 118 -5.86 -7.79 23.16
C ASN A 118 -6.30 -6.34 22.84
N HIS A 119 -7.51 -6.14 22.33
CA HIS A 119 -8.00 -4.83 21.89
C HIS A 119 -9.25 -4.36 22.65
N THR A 120 -9.20 -4.42 23.99
CA THR A 120 -10.06 -3.62 24.88
C THR A 120 -9.42 -2.26 25.14
N SER A 121 -9.53 -1.33 24.20
CA SER A 121 -9.38 0.10 24.50
C SER A 121 -10.25 0.93 23.55
N PRO A 122 -10.81 2.05 24.01
CA PRO A 122 -11.62 2.92 23.18
C PRO A 122 -10.76 3.52 22.07
N ALA A 123 -11.42 3.99 21.00
CA ALA A 123 -10.79 4.79 19.95
C ALA A 123 -9.80 5.81 20.51
N PRO A 124 -8.64 6.03 19.86
CA PRO A 124 -7.67 6.98 20.37
C PRO A 124 -8.33 8.35 20.48
N ALA A 125 -8.38 8.88 21.69
CA ALA A 125 -8.57 10.31 21.87
C ALA A 125 -7.40 11.01 21.18
N LEU A 126 -7.70 12.05 20.39
CA LEU A 126 -6.68 13.02 19.98
C LEU A 126 -5.85 13.38 21.23
N PRO A 127 -4.51 13.31 21.19
CA PRO A 127 -3.71 13.44 22.40
C PRO A 127 -3.83 14.85 22.98
N SER A 128 -4.71 15.01 23.96
CA SER A 128 -4.64 16.07 24.96
C SER A 128 -3.69 15.60 26.06
N SER A 129 -2.46 16.13 26.04
CA SER A 129 -1.56 16.29 27.18
C SER A 129 -1.80 15.39 28.42
N ASN A 130 -0.98 14.36 28.63
CA ASN A 130 0.06 14.38 29.66
C ASN A 130 0.80 13.04 29.81
N ARG A 131 2.10 13.21 30.05
CA ARG A 131 3.10 12.25 30.53
C ARG A 131 2.63 11.42 31.73
N SER A 132 2.95 10.13 31.74
CA SER A 132 3.84 9.52 32.75
C SER A 132 4.05 8.01 32.51
N ASP A 133 5.33 7.63 32.48
CA ASP A 133 5.97 6.41 32.98
C ASP A 133 5.61 5.03 32.40
N GLY A 134 6.47 4.59 31.48
CA GLY A 134 6.57 3.21 31.01
C GLY A 134 7.17 3.17 29.60
N ALA A 135 8.50 3.26 29.49
CA ALA A 135 9.19 3.25 28.20
C ALA A 135 9.01 1.89 27.48
N PRO A 136 8.57 1.84 26.21
CA PRO A 136 8.84 0.71 25.33
C PRO A 136 10.27 0.80 24.80
N ALA A 137 10.84 -0.38 24.52
CA ALA A 137 12.22 -0.59 24.12
C ALA A 137 12.60 0.11 22.79
N ALA A 138 13.91 0.33 22.63
CA ALA A 138 14.51 1.39 21.82
C ALA A 138 14.58 1.17 20.30
N ASP A 139 14.02 0.09 19.74
CA ASP A 139 14.28 -0.26 18.32
C ASP A 139 13.08 -0.02 17.36
N ASP A 140 11.85 0.16 17.85
CA ASP A 140 10.66 0.26 16.97
C ASP A 140 10.15 1.70 16.71
N LEU A 141 10.92 2.72 17.09
CA LEU A 141 10.46 4.13 17.10
C LEU A 141 11.35 5.07 16.29
N GLU A 142 12.04 4.60 15.24
CA GLU A 142 12.96 5.46 14.47
C GLU A 142 12.25 6.60 13.73
N PHE A 143 11.10 6.33 13.08
CA PHE A 143 10.45 7.31 12.21
C PHE A 143 9.82 8.50 12.96
N PRO A 144 9.02 8.32 14.04
CA PRO A 144 8.43 9.46 14.74
C PRO A 144 9.47 10.29 15.53
N SER A 145 10.53 9.64 16.01
CA SER A 145 11.56 10.27 16.85
C SER A 145 12.53 11.13 16.04
N ALA A 146 12.91 10.67 14.84
CA ALA A 146 13.78 11.40 13.93
C ALA A 146 13.11 12.72 13.50
N LEU A 147 11.83 12.64 13.13
CA LEU A 147 10.99 13.79 12.73
C LEU A 147 10.81 14.80 13.87
N LEU A 148 10.61 14.32 15.10
CA LEU A 148 10.53 15.18 16.29
C LEU A 148 11.88 15.81 16.66
N THR A 149 12.99 15.14 16.37
CA THR A 149 14.33 15.67 16.61
C THR A 149 14.62 16.80 15.64
N ASP A 150 14.31 16.62 14.35
CA ASP A 150 14.46 17.64 13.31
C ASP A 150 13.68 18.92 13.61
N LEU A 151 12.40 18.77 13.95
CA LEU A 151 11.55 19.91 14.29
C LEU A 151 12.02 20.65 15.56
N ARG A 152 12.75 19.97 16.44
CA ARG A 152 13.24 20.52 17.71
C ARG A 152 14.63 21.16 17.58
N THR A 153 15.52 20.62 16.75
CA THR A 153 16.91 21.09 16.64
C THR A 153 17.13 22.09 15.50
N GLY A 154 16.30 22.05 14.46
CA GLY A 154 16.46 22.93 13.29
C GLY A 154 17.70 22.63 12.43
N GLU A 155 18.43 21.55 12.76
CA GLU A 155 19.51 21.01 11.94
C GLU A 155 18.96 19.82 11.16
N PRO A 156 19.14 19.76 9.81
CA PRO A 156 18.63 18.65 9.01
C PRO A 156 19.29 17.34 9.45
N ASN A 157 18.52 16.49 10.10
CA ASN A 157 18.92 15.20 10.59
C ASN A 157 18.92 14.23 9.40
N GLN A 158 20.06 13.59 9.17
CA GLN A 158 20.23 12.61 8.11
C GLN A 158 19.21 11.46 8.22
N GLY A 159 18.71 11.18 9.42
CA GLY A 159 17.72 10.13 9.68
C GLY A 159 16.41 10.24 8.90
N LEU A 160 15.90 11.45 8.64
CA LEU A 160 14.69 11.59 7.80
C LEU A 160 14.96 11.30 6.33
N ILE A 161 16.13 11.71 5.85
CA ILE A 161 16.55 11.46 4.46
C ILE A 161 16.76 9.95 4.28
N THR A 162 17.45 9.28 5.21
CA THR A 162 17.66 7.83 5.18
C THR A 162 16.35 7.06 5.28
N ALA A 163 15.35 7.56 6.02
CA ALA A 163 14.06 6.90 6.17
C ALA A 163 13.19 6.91 4.90
N ILE A 164 13.44 7.81 3.95
CA ILE A 164 12.63 7.96 2.72
C ILE A 164 13.38 7.58 1.44
N ILE A 165 14.70 7.39 1.51
CA ILE A 165 15.58 7.12 0.36
C ILE A 165 16.10 5.68 0.41
N ASP A 166 16.23 5.04 -0.76
CA ASP A 166 17.01 3.81 -0.95
C ASP A 166 18.50 4.15 -1.06
N GLU A 167 19.32 3.65 -0.13
CA GLU A 167 20.75 3.97 -0.06
C GLU A 167 21.55 3.52 -1.29
N GLY A 168 21.09 2.45 -1.97
CA GLY A 168 21.75 1.89 -3.14
C GLY A 168 21.65 2.81 -4.37
N THR A 169 20.51 3.47 -4.54
CA THR A 169 20.18 4.24 -5.76
C THR A 169 20.04 5.74 -5.53
N GLY A 170 19.79 6.18 -4.29
CA GLY A 170 19.47 7.57 -3.96
C GLY A 170 18.05 8.00 -4.35
N LEU A 171 17.22 7.09 -4.86
CA LEU A 171 15.81 7.32 -5.18
C LEU A 171 14.93 7.10 -3.96
N PHE A 172 13.64 7.39 -4.05
CA PHE A 172 12.73 7.09 -2.95
C PHE A 172 12.61 5.59 -2.70
N ASN A 173 12.42 5.20 -1.44
CA ASN A 173 12.09 3.82 -1.11
C ASN A 173 10.59 3.52 -1.34
N TYR A 174 10.25 2.24 -1.33
CA TYR A 174 8.88 1.78 -1.58
C TYR A 174 7.86 2.34 -0.57
N ALA A 175 8.24 2.47 0.71
CA ALA A 175 7.34 3.00 1.74
C ALA A 175 6.91 4.44 1.42
N PHE A 176 7.86 5.29 1.00
CA PHE A 176 7.57 6.66 0.58
C PHE A 176 6.78 6.71 -0.74
N LEU A 177 7.11 5.86 -1.71
CA LEU A 177 6.36 5.74 -2.97
C LEU A 177 4.89 5.40 -2.75
N ASN A 178 4.60 4.44 -1.87
CA ASN A 178 3.23 4.02 -1.59
C ASN A 178 2.40 5.15 -0.95
N TYR A 179 3.02 5.93 -0.05
CA TYR A 179 2.40 7.15 0.49
C TYR A 179 2.13 8.17 -0.63
N LYS A 180 3.10 8.40 -1.52
CA LYS A 180 2.97 9.35 -2.62
C LYS A 180 1.96 8.96 -3.67
N LEU A 181 1.81 7.67 -3.95
CA LEU A 181 0.78 7.16 -4.86
C LEU A 181 -0.62 7.54 -4.37
N ASP A 182 -0.88 7.40 -3.06
CA ASP A 182 -2.16 7.79 -2.47
C ASP A 182 -2.40 9.31 -2.56
N GLU A 183 -1.38 10.13 -2.27
CA GLU A 183 -1.49 11.59 -2.40
C GLU A 183 -1.74 12.04 -3.84
N GLU A 184 -0.93 11.59 -4.79
CA GLU A 184 -1.02 12.01 -6.18
C GLU A 184 -2.27 11.47 -6.86
N PHE A 185 -2.72 10.25 -6.53
CA PHE A 185 -4.00 9.74 -7.07
C PHE A 185 -5.19 10.57 -6.59
N LYS A 186 -5.23 10.91 -5.28
CA LYS A 186 -6.29 11.79 -4.74
C LYS A 186 -6.26 13.17 -5.40
N ARG A 187 -5.08 13.70 -5.66
CA ARG A 187 -4.89 14.98 -6.35
C ARG A 187 -5.39 14.91 -7.79
N ALA A 188 -4.91 13.92 -8.56
CA ALA A 188 -5.31 13.68 -9.94
C ALA A 188 -6.82 13.53 -10.07
N ARG A 189 -7.44 12.72 -9.21
CA ARG A 189 -8.90 12.54 -9.16
C ARG A 189 -9.66 13.82 -8.81
N ARG A 190 -9.15 14.61 -7.86
CA ARG A 190 -9.78 15.88 -7.45
C ARG A 190 -9.80 16.91 -8.57
N PHE A 191 -8.70 17.02 -9.30
CA PHE A 191 -8.54 18.03 -10.35
C PHE A 191 -8.85 17.52 -11.76
N SER A 192 -9.16 16.23 -11.90
CA SER A 192 -9.28 15.54 -13.20
C SER A 192 -8.01 15.68 -14.04
N ASP A 193 -6.86 15.76 -13.37
CA ASP A 193 -5.55 15.82 -14.01
C ASP A 193 -5.05 14.41 -14.33
N PRO A 194 -4.33 14.22 -15.44
CA PRO A 194 -3.77 12.93 -15.76
C PRO A 194 -2.66 12.54 -14.79
N LEU A 195 -2.55 11.25 -14.49
CA LEU A 195 -1.48 10.67 -13.67
C LEU A 195 -1.09 9.32 -14.28
N ALA A 196 0.16 9.16 -14.67
CA ALA A 196 0.68 7.87 -15.10
C ALA A 196 1.46 7.19 -13.97
N CYS A 197 1.27 5.87 -13.88
CA CYS A 197 2.02 4.97 -13.03
C CYS A 197 2.84 4.07 -13.94
N VAL A 198 4.16 4.10 -13.77
CA VAL A 198 5.09 3.34 -14.61
C VAL A 198 5.90 2.42 -13.72
N MET A 199 5.76 1.12 -13.93
CA MET A 199 6.61 0.11 -13.31
C MET A 199 7.66 -0.33 -14.33
N LEU A 200 8.93 -0.33 -13.94
CA LEU A 200 10.04 -0.65 -14.83
C LEU A 200 11.09 -1.47 -14.10
N GLY A 201 11.81 -2.29 -14.83
CA GLY A 201 12.82 -3.15 -14.23
C GLY A 201 13.51 -4.01 -15.25
N PHE A 202 14.49 -4.78 -14.78
CA PHE A 202 15.30 -5.68 -15.58
C PHE A 202 15.27 -7.08 -14.97
N GLU A 203 15.87 -8.05 -15.66
CA GLU A 203 16.07 -9.41 -15.16
C GLU A 203 17.51 -9.60 -14.68
N GLY A 204 17.72 -10.56 -13.77
CA GLY A 204 19.03 -10.79 -13.15
C GLY A 204 19.30 -9.88 -11.96
N GLN A 205 20.58 -9.78 -11.59
CA GLN A 205 21.05 -8.99 -10.45
C GLN A 205 22.05 -7.96 -10.95
N ALA A 206 21.96 -6.71 -10.48
CA ALA A 206 22.87 -5.65 -10.87
C ALA A 206 23.84 -5.30 -9.73
N ALA A 207 25.07 -4.92 -10.10
CA ALA A 207 25.99 -4.30 -9.15
C ALA A 207 25.49 -2.90 -8.75
N ASP A 208 25.87 -2.44 -7.57
CA ASP A 208 25.56 -1.08 -7.08
C ASP A 208 25.92 0.02 -8.09
N ALA A 209 27.03 -0.14 -8.83
CA ALA A 209 27.44 0.81 -9.85
C ALA A 209 26.42 0.92 -11.00
N ALA A 210 25.91 -0.22 -11.48
CA ALA A 210 24.91 -0.27 -12.53
C ALA A 210 23.56 0.28 -12.04
N LEU A 211 23.17 -0.02 -10.79
CA LEU A 211 21.96 0.55 -10.16
C LEU A 211 22.03 2.08 -10.04
N LYS A 212 23.19 2.63 -9.66
CA LYS A 212 23.41 4.09 -9.59
C LYS A 212 23.40 4.75 -10.96
N GLU A 213 23.96 4.10 -11.97
CA GLU A 213 23.93 4.61 -13.34
C GLU A 213 22.51 4.62 -13.89
N LEU A 214 21.75 3.55 -13.63
CA LEU A 214 20.34 3.45 -13.97
C LEU A 214 19.49 4.53 -13.28
N ALA A 215 19.71 4.78 -11.98
CA ALA A 215 19.08 5.88 -11.26
C ALA A 215 19.41 7.25 -11.87
N GLY A 216 20.66 7.45 -12.33
CA GLY A 216 21.07 8.64 -13.06
C GLY A 216 20.32 8.83 -14.39
N ILE A 217 20.09 7.74 -15.13
CA ILE A 217 19.28 7.75 -16.37
C ILE A 217 17.85 8.15 -16.06
N PHE A 218 17.26 7.62 -14.99
CA PHE A 218 15.90 7.92 -14.57
C PHE A 218 15.73 9.40 -14.24
N LEU A 219 16.62 9.95 -13.43
CA LEU A 219 16.60 11.36 -13.04
C LEU A 219 16.79 12.29 -14.26
N ALA A 220 17.68 11.95 -15.20
CA ALA A 220 17.87 12.70 -16.44
C ALA A 220 16.66 12.62 -17.39
N SER A 221 15.87 11.55 -17.26
CA SER A 221 14.68 11.28 -18.07
C SER A 221 13.38 11.69 -17.40
N SER A 222 13.42 12.36 -16.24
CA SER A 222 12.24 12.73 -15.47
C SER A 222 12.19 14.24 -15.22
N ARG A 223 11.00 14.75 -14.93
CA ARG A 223 10.77 16.13 -14.49
C ARG A 223 11.02 16.25 -12.99
N ASP A 224 11.19 17.48 -12.52
CA ASP A 224 11.29 17.82 -11.10
C ASP A 224 10.03 17.45 -10.30
N THR A 225 8.87 17.38 -10.98
CA THR A 225 7.59 16.97 -10.39
C THR A 225 7.38 15.45 -10.34
N ASP A 226 8.19 14.68 -11.05
CA ASP A 226 8.02 13.22 -11.14
C ASP A 226 8.57 12.57 -9.86
N ILE A 227 7.92 11.49 -9.42
CA ILE A 227 8.27 10.80 -8.18
C ILE A 227 8.79 9.43 -8.55
N LEU A 228 10.09 9.22 -8.31
CA LEU A 228 10.80 8.01 -8.72
C LEU A 228 11.29 7.26 -7.49
N GLY A 229 11.11 5.96 -7.47
CA GLY A 229 11.64 5.16 -6.38
C GLY A 229 11.90 3.71 -6.73
N ARG A 230 12.70 3.08 -5.88
CA ARG A 230 13.01 1.66 -5.96
C ARG A 230 11.89 0.87 -5.28
N PHE A 231 11.34 -0.09 -6.03
CA PHE A 231 10.27 -0.97 -5.55
C PHE A 231 10.87 -2.23 -4.90
N ASP A 232 11.80 -2.88 -5.60
CA ASP A 232 12.52 -4.07 -5.13
C ASP A 232 13.96 -4.11 -5.67
N GLU A 233 14.62 -5.28 -5.63
CA GLU A 233 16.01 -5.44 -6.04
C GLU A 233 16.27 -5.04 -7.50
N SER A 234 15.32 -5.26 -8.41
CA SER A 234 15.49 -5.05 -9.86
C SER A 234 14.37 -4.22 -10.51
N SER A 235 13.42 -3.73 -9.72
CA SER A 235 12.22 -3.04 -10.18
C SER A 235 12.05 -1.68 -9.48
N PHE A 236 11.46 -0.75 -10.21
CA PHE A 236 11.26 0.65 -9.84
C PHE A 236 9.83 1.06 -10.18
N LEU A 237 9.35 2.08 -9.47
CA LEU A 237 8.00 2.62 -9.65
C LEU A 237 8.06 4.13 -9.78
N PHE A 238 7.52 4.66 -10.88
CA PHE A 238 7.46 6.08 -11.15
C PHE A 238 6.00 6.54 -11.16
N LEU A 239 5.76 7.69 -10.54
CA LEU A 239 4.51 8.41 -10.60
C LEU A 239 4.76 9.71 -11.38
N LEU A 240 3.98 9.93 -12.42
CA LEU A 240 4.15 11.06 -13.35
C LEU A 240 2.89 11.94 -13.31
N PRO A 241 2.82 12.92 -12.38
CA PRO A 241 1.70 13.85 -12.33
C PRO A 241 1.59 14.67 -13.62
N GLY A 242 0.36 14.96 -14.05
CA GLY A 242 0.10 15.72 -15.27
C GLY A 242 0.51 14.99 -16.56
N THR A 243 0.68 13.67 -16.52
CA THR A 243 1.17 12.86 -17.63
C THR A 243 0.21 11.72 -17.94
N GLY A 244 -0.24 11.63 -19.19
CA GLY A 244 -1.03 10.50 -19.70
C GLY A 244 -0.16 9.40 -20.31
N VAL A 245 -0.81 8.38 -20.89
CA VAL A 245 -0.15 7.19 -21.44
C VAL A 245 0.91 7.51 -22.51
N ASP A 246 0.65 8.48 -23.40
CA ASP A 246 1.60 8.85 -24.47
C ASP A 246 2.88 9.44 -23.91
N GLY A 247 2.77 10.35 -22.93
CA GLY A 247 3.92 10.98 -22.28
C GLY A 247 4.73 9.98 -21.46
N ALA A 248 4.04 9.08 -20.76
CA ALA A 248 4.67 7.98 -20.03
C ALA A 248 5.41 7.03 -20.97
N SER A 249 4.82 6.71 -22.12
CA SER A 249 5.42 5.85 -23.15
C SER A 249 6.68 6.49 -23.73
N ILE A 250 6.65 7.79 -24.03
CA ILE A 250 7.84 8.51 -24.51
C ILE A 250 8.97 8.47 -23.48
N MET A 251 8.65 8.70 -22.20
CA MET A 251 9.63 8.63 -21.12
C MET A 251 10.21 7.21 -21.00
N ALA A 252 9.37 6.17 -21.02
CA ALA A 252 9.78 4.78 -20.92
C ALA A 252 10.75 4.38 -22.05
N HIS A 253 10.42 4.71 -23.31
CA HIS A 253 11.30 4.43 -24.44
C HIS A 253 12.63 5.18 -24.35
N ARG A 254 12.61 6.43 -23.88
CA ARG A 254 13.84 7.20 -23.65
C ARG A 254 14.72 6.54 -22.60
N VAL A 255 14.15 6.09 -21.48
CA VAL A 255 14.88 5.38 -20.43
C VAL A 255 15.51 4.09 -20.98
N ALA A 256 14.73 3.28 -21.70
CA ALA A 256 15.21 2.04 -22.31
C ALA A 256 16.36 2.30 -23.29
N GLN A 257 16.20 3.28 -24.19
CA GLN A 257 17.24 3.66 -25.14
C GLN A 257 18.52 4.14 -24.45
N MET A 258 18.40 4.99 -23.42
CA MET A 258 19.57 5.47 -22.68
C MET A 258 20.29 4.34 -21.92
N ALA A 259 19.56 3.38 -21.37
CA ALA A 259 20.15 2.21 -20.71
C ALA A 259 20.93 1.33 -21.71
N GLU A 260 20.37 1.13 -22.90
CA GLU A 260 21.02 0.40 -23.99
C GLU A 260 22.27 1.12 -24.51
N GLU A 261 22.20 2.44 -24.73
CA GLU A 261 23.34 3.27 -25.18
C GLU A 261 24.49 3.29 -24.17
N ARG A 262 24.19 3.17 -22.88
CA ARG A 262 25.19 3.04 -21.81
C ARG A 262 25.81 1.64 -21.73
N GLY A 263 25.18 0.65 -22.37
CA GLY A 263 25.66 -0.73 -22.36
C GLY A 263 25.63 -1.35 -20.96
N LEU A 264 24.59 -1.05 -20.18
CA LEU A 264 24.44 -1.60 -18.82
C LEU A 264 24.31 -3.13 -18.87
N THR A 265 25.06 -3.81 -18.00
CA THR A 265 25.03 -5.26 -17.86
C THR A 265 24.74 -5.66 -16.41
N ASP A 266 24.13 -6.82 -16.26
CA ASP A 266 23.92 -7.44 -14.96
C ASP A 266 25.24 -8.02 -14.39
N LEU A 267 25.17 -8.69 -13.23
CA LEU A 267 26.31 -9.29 -12.55
C LEU A 267 26.96 -10.46 -13.30
N VAL A 268 26.25 -11.11 -14.21
CA VAL A 268 26.77 -12.21 -15.03
C VAL A 268 27.25 -11.74 -16.41
N GLY A 269 27.03 -10.46 -16.73
CA GLY A 269 27.51 -9.80 -17.96
C GLY A 269 26.47 -9.78 -19.08
N ASP A 270 25.22 -10.15 -18.80
CA ASP A 270 24.13 -10.10 -19.76
C ASP A 270 23.58 -8.67 -19.87
N PRO A 271 23.16 -8.21 -21.07
CA PRO A 271 22.58 -6.88 -21.26
C PRO A 271 21.34 -6.65 -20.39
N MET A 272 21.28 -5.51 -19.71
CA MET A 272 20.11 -5.13 -18.91
C MET A 272 18.99 -4.58 -19.80
N CYS A 273 18.12 -5.47 -20.26
CA CYS A 273 16.92 -5.08 -21.01
C CYS A 273 15.84 -4.54 -20.06
N ILE A 274 15.47 -3.26 -20.21
CA ILE A 274 14.45 -2.62 -19.38
C ILE A 274 13.05 -2.98 -19.90
N SER A 275 12.30 -3.73 -19.10
CA SER A 275 10.88 -4.00 -19.32
C SER A 275 10.04 -2.94 -18.62
N VAL A 276 8.94 -2.51 -19.22
CA VAL A 276 8.11 -1.43 -18.67
C VAL A 276 6.62 -1.75 -18.79
N GLY A 277 5.90 -1.57 -17.69
CA GLY A 277 4.44 -1.55 -17.62
C GLY A 277 3.93 -0.15 -17.29
N ILE A 278 2.93 0.31 -18.02
CA ILE A 278 2.34 1.64 -17.87
C ILE A 278 0.85 1.49 -17.63
N ALA A 279 0.33 2.21 -16.64
CA ALA A 279 -1.09 2.50 -16.50
C ALA A 279 -1.32 3.98 -16.26
N HIS A 280 -2.54 4.47 -16.50
CA HIS A 280 -2.83 5.89 -16.33
C HIS A 280 -4.23 6.17 -15.80
N TYR A 281 -4.35 7.25 -15.05
CA TYR A 281 -5.60 7.89 -14.69
C TYR A 281 -5.77 9.18 -15.53
N PRO A 282 -6.99 9.54 -15.97
CA PRO A 282 -8.20 8.73 -15.94
C PRO A 282 -8.15 7.59 -16.98
N SER A 283 -8.74 6.44 -16.65
CA SER A 283 -8.96 5.28 -17.52
C SER A 283 -10.25 4.55 -17.08
N PRO A 284 -11.02 3.90 -17.98
CA PRO A 284 -12.28 3.26 -17.63
C PRO A 284 -12.19 2.21 -16.52
N ASP A 285 -11.04 1.53 -16.41
CA ASP A 285 -10.82 0.45 -15.44
C ASP A 285 -10.12 0.91 -14.15
N ILE A 286 -9.93 2.23 -13.98
CA ILE A 286 -9.16 2.81 -12.87
C ILE A 286 -10.03 3.79 -12.07
N ASP A 287 -10.57 3.30 -10.95
CA ASP A 287 -11.36 4.08 -9.99
C ASP A 287 -10.60 4.37 -8.69
N ARG A 288 -9.64 3.51 -8.34
CA ARG A 288 -8.84 3.57 -7.11
C ARG A 288 -7.35 3.61 -7.42
N ARG A 289 -6.55 4.06 -6.44
CA ARG A 289 -5.08 4.02 -6.53
C ARG A 289 -4.55 2.58 -6.70
N GLU A 290 -5.25 1.60 -6.11
CA GLU A 290 -4.87 0.20 -6.22
C GLU A 290 -5.03 -0.29 -7.66
N ASP A 291 -6.11 0.09 -8.35
CA ASP A 291 -6.36 -0.27 -9.75
C ASP A 291 -5.24 0.29 -10.64
N LEU A 292 -4.87 1.55 -10.45
CA LEU A 292 -3.76 2.18 -11.18
C LEU A 292 -2.42 1.43 -10.98
N TYR A 293 -2.11 1.05 -9.75
CA TYR A 293 -0.90 0.27 -9.46
C TYR A 293 -0.97 -1.15 -10.02
N HIS A 294 -2.11 -1.84 -9.88
CA HIS A 294 -2.32 -3.19 -10.38
C HIS A 294 -2.19 -3.25 -11.90
N SER A 295 -2.85 -2.34 -12.63
CA SER A 295 -2.74 -2.28 -14.10
C SER A 295 -1.29 -2.02 -14.56
N ALA A 296 -0.55 -1.14 -13.88
CA ALA A 296 0.87 -0.90 -14.22
C ALA A 296 1.73 -2.15 -13.98
N ARG A 297 1.48 -2.87 -12.87
CA ARG A 297 2.16 -4.11 -12.54
C ARG A 297 1.83 -5.25 -13.50
N GLU A 298 0.56 -5.41 -13.88
CA GLU A 298 0.14 -6.42 -14.86
C GLU A 298 0.78 -6.16 -16.22
N ALA A 299 0.78 -4.91 -16.68
CA ALA A 299 1.50 -4.52 -17.88
C ALA A 299 3.00 -4.85 -17.79
N PHE A 300 3.61 -4.63 -16.63
CA PHE A 300 5.03 -4.90 -16.42
C PHE A 300 5.37 -6.40 -16.42
N VAL A 301 4.52 -7.21 -15.79
CA VAL A 301 4.64 -8.68 -15.85
C VAL A 301 4.47 -9.16 -17.29
N SER A 302 3.47 -8.64 -18.01
CA SER A 302 3.29 -8.95 -19.43
C SER A 302 4.49 -8.56 -20.28
N ALA A 303 5.15 -7.44 -19.99
CA ALA A 303 6.38 -7.03 -20.67
C ALA A 303 7.53 -8.03 -20.45
N ARG A 304 7.68 -8.55 -19.22
CA ARG A 304 8.65 -9.61 -18.92
C ARG A 304 8.31 -10.92 -19.65
N ASP A 305 7.05 -11.34 -19.62
CA ASP A 305 6.58 -12.57 -20.27
C ASP A 305 6.74 -12.55 -21.81
N GLN A 306 6.82 -11.37 -22.42
CA GLN A 306 7.07 -11.18 -23.86
C GLN A 306 8.57 -11.31 -24.25
N GLY A 307 9.43 -11.71 -23.31
CA GLY A 307 10.88 -11.85 -23.51
C GLY A 307 11.69 -10.64 -23.03
N GLY A 308 11.05 -9.73 -22.29
CA GLY A 308 11.67 -8.55 -21.70
C GLY A 308 12.05 -7.46 -22.71
N GLY A 309 12.44 -6.28 -22.20
CA GLY A 309 12.91 -5.18 -23.03
C GLY A 309 11.82 -4.45 -23.83
N VAL A 310 10.55 -4.67 -23.50
CA VAL A 310 9.40 -4.06 -24.18
C VAL A 310 8.62 -3.14 -23.26
N VAL A 311 7.86 -2.22 -23.86
CA VAL A 311 6.92 -1.33 -23.17
C VAL A 311 5.50 -1.81 -23.43
N VAL A 312 4.75 -2.07 -22.36
CA VAL A 312 3.35 -2.48 -22.40
C VAL A 312 2.51 -1.45 -21.65
N THR A 313 1.34 -1.13 -22.20
CA THR A 313 0.39 -0.17 -21.63
C THR A 313 -0.94 -0.84 -21.34
N HIS A 314 -1.57 -0.48 -20.22
CA HIS A 314 -2.90 -0.92 -19.81
C HIS A 314 -3.79 0.28 -19.47
#